data_AF-A0A8T4KWF5-F1
#
_entry.id   AF-A0A8T4KWF5-F1
#
_cell.length_a   1.000
_cell.length_b   1.000
_cell.length_c   1.000
_cell.angle_alpha   90.00
_cell.angle_beta   90.00
_cell.angle_gamma   90.00
#
_symmetry.space_group_name_H-M   'P 1'
#
loop_
_entity.id
_entity.type
_entity.pdbx_description
1 polymer ?
#
loop_
_entity_poly.entity_id
_entity_poly.type
_entity_poly.pdbx_seq_one_letter_code
_entity_poly.pdbx_strand_id
1 'polypeptide(L)'
;MAEILLVFGSDSDAKIYEGIAEALRQENIKFELRICSAHRTPKELEKIIAATNARAIVAGAGLSAALPGAIAALTTKPVIGIPIASNYNGLDSLLSIHQMPPGIPVLGMGINSNYNEISKALRKFESIAVVGSNEKAEALLKEFGINYKKADELDKEDEKKIYIAASDLSSAVETGNALAIFIPSAENAQNLLQFSNKGFWVGLNNGKNAALAAIQLLNSDGRFDNALSAYRGQAKRKVLEADANESKRMEVQ
;
A
#
# COMPACT_ATOMS: atom_id res chain seq x y z
N MET A 1 17.16 -0.81 15.88
CA MET A 1 16.65 -0.21 14.62
C MET A 1 15.14 -0.21 14.66
N ALA A 2 14.49 0.81 14.10
CA ALA A 2 13.04 0.86 14.01
C ALA A 2 12.55 -0.20 13.00
N GLU A 3 11.47 -0.88 13.33
CA GLU A 3 10.80 -1.81 12.41
C GLU A 3 9.90 -1.04 11.44
N ILE A 4 9.24 0.01 11.91
CA ILE A 4 8.31 0.78 11.09
C ILE A 4 8.65 2.27 11.15
N LEU A 5 8.53 2.95 10.01
CA LEU A 5 8.60 4.40 9.92
C LEU A 5 7.19 4.95 9.78
N LEU A 6 6.78 5.81 10.70
CA LEU A 6 5.54 6.57 10.65
C LEU A 6 5.85 7.94 10.04
N VAL A 7 5.14 8.32 8.96
CA VAL A 7 5.30 9.62 8.30
C VAL A 7 3.95 10.32 8.17
N PHE A 8 3.82 11.50 8.76
CA PHE A 8 2.57 12.27 8.72
C PHE A 8 2.80 13.66 8.15
N GLY A 9 1.81 14.18 7.42
CA GLY A 9 1.96 15.43 6.68
C GLY A 9 1.93 16.69 7.54
N SER A 10 1.36 16.59 8.74
CA SER A 10 1.05 17.70 9.63
C SER A 10 1.03 17.27 11.10
N ASP A 11 1.29 18.22 12.01
CA ASP A 11 1.11 18.06 13.45
C ASP A 11 -0.38 17.98 13.83
N SER A 12 -1.26 18.57 13.04
CA SER A 12 -2.72 18.44 13.18
C SER A 12 -3.21 16.98 13.14
N ASP A 13 -2.41 16.06 12.59
CA ASP A 13 -2.71 14.63 12.49
C ASP A 13 -2.40 13.86 13.79
N ALA A 14 -1.99 14.56 14.87
CA ALA A 14 -1.53 13.98 16.13
C ALA A 14 -2.42 12.90 16.70
N LYS A 15 -3.74 13.15 16.75
CA LYS A 15 -4.69 12.19 17.30
C LYS A 15 -4.63 10.83 16.58
N ILE A 16 -4.30 10.81 15.29
CA ILE A 16 -4.17 9.58 14.50
C ILE A 16 -2.81 8.92 14.79
N TYR A 17 -1.71 9.64 14.62
CA TYR A 17 -0.39 9.02 14.76
C TYR A 17 -0.04 8.64 16.20
N GLU A 18 -0.59 9.33 17.20
CA GLU A 18 -0.42 8.99 18.62
C GLU A 18 -1.13 7.69 18.96
N GLY A 19 -2.32 7.46 18.41
CA GLY A 19 -3.03 6.20 18.56
C GLY A 19 -2.28 5.03 17.91
N ILE A 20 -1.70 5.23 16.72
CA ILE A 20 -0.82 4.23 16.09
C ILE A 20 0.39 3.96 16.98
N ALA A 21 1.06 5.01 17.43
CA ALA A 21 2.23 4.92 18.27
C ALA A 21 1.93 4.16 19.57
N GLU A 22 0.76 4.38 20.18
CA GLU A 22 0.33 3.66 21.37
C GLU A 22 0.08 2.17 21.09
N ALA A 23 -0.65 1.83 20.03
CA ALA A 23 -0.88 0.43 19.65
C ALA A 23 0.44 -0.31 19.37
N LEU A 24 1.36 0.33 18.65
CA LEU A 24 2.69 -0.26 18.40
C LEU A 24 3.50 -0.45 19.69
N ARG A 25 3.41 0.49 20.65
CA ARG A 25 4.06 0.32 21.97
C ARG A 25 3.48 -0.87 22.74
N GLN A 26 2.16 -1.04 22.72
CA GLN A 26 1.50 -2.17 23.40
C GLN A 26 1.95 -3.52 22.82
N GLU A 27 2.21 -3.57 21.52
CA GLU A 27 2.75 -4.75 20.83
C GLU A 27 4.28 -4.87 20.86
N ASN A 28 4.98 -3.95 21.55
CA ASN A 28 6.44 -3.87 21.61
C ASN A 28 7.15 -3.70 20.25
N ILE A 29 6.46 -3.12 19.27
CA ILE A 29 7.00 -2.86 17.94
C ILE A 29 7.78 -1.53 17.96
N LYS A 30 9.05 -1.58 17.55
CA LYS A 30 9.89 -0.38 17.51
C LYS A 30 9.55 0.48 16.29
N PHE A 31 9.34 1.77 16.49
CA PHE A 31 9.03 2.70 15.41
C PHE A 31 9.81 4.01 15.51
N GLU A 32 9.88 4.71 14.38
CA GLU A 32 10.30 6.11 14.28
C GLU A 32 9.10 6.93 13.76
N LEU A 33 8.89 8.13 14.29
CA LEU A 33 7.86 9.05 13.82
C LEU A 33 8.49 10.30 13.22
N ARG A 34 8.03 10.70 12.03
CA ARG A 34 8.46 11.90 11.32
C ARG A 34 7.25 12.69 10.84
N ILE A 35 7.29 14.01 11.03
CA ILE A 35 6.33 14.93 10.39
C ILE A 35 7.02 15.51 9.16
N CYS A 36 6.50 15.17 7.97
CA CYS A 36 7.05 15.60 6.70
C CYS A 36 5.95 15.69 5.64
N SER A 37 5.82 16.85 5.01
CA SER A 37 4.80 17.09 3.99
C SER A 37 5.33 16.78 2.59
N ALA A 38 4.59 15.96 1.82
CA ALA A 38 4.93 15.69 0.43
C ALA A 38 4.88 16.95 -0.46
N HIS A 39 3.99 17.88 -0.17
CA HIS A 39 3.82 19.11 -0.96
C HIS A 39 4.79 20.22 -0.56
N ARG A 40 5.03 20.37 0.76
CA ARG A 40 5.79 21.51 1.30
C ARG A 40 7.28 21.20 1.45
N THR A 41 7.61 19.93 1.66
CA THR A 41 8.98 19.48 1.97
C THR A 41 9.39 18.23 1.18
N PRO A 42 9.18 18.15 -0.16
CA PRO A 42 9.42 16.94 -0.94
C PRO A 42 10.88 16.45 -0.89
N LYS A 43 11.86 17.36 -0.94
CA LYS A 43 13.28 17.00 -0.86
C LYS A 43 13.69 16.42 0.50
N GLU A 44 13.01 16.83 1.57
CA GLU A 44 13.27 16.27 2.89
C GLU A 44 12.64 14.88 3.01
N LEU A 45 11.45 14.68 2.43
CA LEU A 45 10.82 13.37 2.33
C LEU A 45 11.74 12.37 1.62
N GLU A 46 12.35 12.74 0.49
CA GLU A 46 13.32 11.90 -0.22
C GLU A 46 14.48 11.46 0.67
N LYS A 47 15.06 12.39 1.45
CA LYS A 47 16.15 12.05 2.38
C LYS A 47 15.69 11.11 3.49
N ILE A 48 14.52 11.33 4.06
CA ILE A 48 13.94 10.47 5.10
C ILE A 48 13.77 9.05 4.57
N ILE A 49 13.20 8.89 3.38
CA ILE A 49 12.96 7.57 2.78
C ILE A 49 14.26 6.90 2.35
N ALA A 50 15.25 7.65 1.86
CA ALA A 50 16.56 7.10 1.50
C ALA A 50 17.36 6.63 2.74
N ALA A 51 17.20 7.29 3.89
CA ALA A 51 17.95 6.98 5.11
C ALA A 51 17.31 5.90 5.99
N THR A 52 16.03 5.56 5.79
CA THR A 52 15.32 4.66 6.70
C THR A 52 15.71 3.20 6.51
N ASN A 53 15.98 2.52 7.63
CA ASN A 53 16.16 1.06 7.69
C ASN A 53 14.89 0.32 8.15
N ALA A 54 13.76 1.01 8.29
CA ALA A 54 12.49 0.37 8.62
C ALA A 54 12.11 -0.67 7.55
N ARG A 55 11.42 -1.74 7.94
CA ARG A 55 10.96 -2.79 7.00
C ARG A 55 9.62 -2.46 6.35
N ALA A 56 8.85 -1.54 6.92
CA ALA A 56 7.63 -1.00 6.34
C ALA A 56 7.47 0.49 6.70
N ILE A 57 6.65 1.20 5.92
CA ILE A 57 6.36 2.62 6.13
C ILE A 57 4.85 2.80 6.23
N VAL A 58 4.39 3.48 7.28
CA VAL A 58 3.00 3.91 7.42
C VAL A 58 2.97 5.40 7.19
N ALA A 59 2.08 5.83 6.29
CA ALA A 59 1.93 7.22 5.92
C ALA A 59 0.47 7.65 6.00
N GLY A 60 0.21 8.74 6.73
CA GLY A 60 -1.13 9.32 6.86
C GLY A 60 -1.22 10.70 6.23
N ALA A 61 -2.29 10.95 5.50
CA ALA A 61 -2.59 12.26 4.95
C ALA A 61 -4.09 12.46 4.68
N GLY A 62 -4.54 13.71 4.80
CA GLY A 62 -5.88 14.15 4.39
C GLY A 62 -5.85 14.93 3.06
N LEU A 63 -7.04 15.34 2.59
CA LEU A 63 -7.25 16.11 1.36
C LEU A 63 -6.70 15.40 0.11
N SER A 64 -5.89 16.10 -0.71
CA SER A 64 -5.06 15.47 -1.73
C SER A 64 -3.94 14.70 -1.04
N ALA A 65 -4.26 13.50 -0.58
CA ALA A 65 -3.42 12.70 0.30
C ALA A 65 -2.24 12.05 -0.46
N ALA A 66 -1.34 12.86 -1.00
CA ALA A 66 -0.25 12.43 -1.88
C ALA A 66 0.91 11.76 -1.13
N LEU A 67 1.01 11.91 0.19
CA LEU A 67 2.16 11.44 0.97
C LEU A 67 2.43 9.93 0.83
N PRO A 68 1.44 9.03 0.98
CA PRO A 68 1.69 7.60 0.81
C PRO A 68 2.15 7.24 -0.60
N GLY A 69 1.54 7.85 -1.62
CA GLY A 69 1.91 7.62 -3.02
C GLY A 69 3.32 8.13 -3.36
N ALA A 70 3.68 9.32 -2.85
CA ALA A 70 5.01 9.88 -3.01
C ALA A 70 6.09 9.00 -2.36
N ILE A 71 5.82 8.47 -1.16
CA ILE A 71 6.72 7.53 -0.49
C ILE A 71 6.84 6.23 -1.29
N ALA A 72 5.73 5.66 -1.77
CA ALA A 72 5.73 4.42 -2.56
C ALA A 72 6.46 4.53 -3.90
N ALA A 73 6.61 5.74 -4.44
CA ALA A 73 7.42 6.02 -5.61
C ALA A 73 8.94 6.03 -5.32
N LEU A 74 9.34 6.22 -4.05
CA LEU A 74 10.73 6.37 -3.61
C LEU A 74 11.31 5.09 -2.99
N THR A 75 10.50 4.04 -2.79
CA THR A 75 10.93 2.82 -2.09
C THR A 75 10.33 1.55 -2.69
N THR A 76 11.04 0.43 -2.50
CA THR A 76 10.53 -0.92 -2.77
C THR A 76 9.89 -1.54 -1.53
N LYS A 77 10.00 -0.91 -0.36
CA LYS A 77 9.39 -1.37 0.89
C LYS A 77 7.86 -1.27 0.85
N PRO A 78 7.12 -2.09 1.62
CA PRO A 78 5.68 -1.92 1.80
C PRO A 78 5.35 -0.52 2.33
N VAL A 79 4.36 0.12 1.71
CA VAL A 79 3.79 1.40 2.16
C VAL A 79 2.33 1.20 2.49
N ILE A 80 1.96 1.51 3.73
CA ILE A 80 0.59 1.48 4.24
C ILE A 80 0.07 2.91 4.29
N GLY A 81 -1.03 3.18 3.59
CA GLY A 81 -1.63 4.50 3.49
C GLY A 81 -2.86 4.61 4.39
N ILE A 82 -2.86 5.59 5.29
CA ILE A 82 -3.99 5.89 6.17
C ILE A 82 -4.69 7.16 5.65
N PRO A 83 -5.90 7.04 5.08
CA PRO A 83 -6.69 8.20 4.73
C PRO A 83 -7.16 8.90 6.00
N ILE A 84 -6.79 10.16 6.15
CA ILE A 84 -7.25 10.99 7.25
C ILE A 84 -8.51 11.71 6.79
N ALA A 85 -9.57 11.64 7.59
CA ALA A 85 -10.82 12.32 7.29
C ALA A 85 -10.60 13.84 7.22
N SER A 86 -11.03 14.45 6.13
CA SER A 86 -10.99 15.89 5.92
C SER A 86 -12.29 16.37 5.28
N ASN A 87 -12.23 16.98 4.10
CA ASN A 87 -13.42 17.28 3.31
C ASN A 87 -14.10 15.98 2.87
N TYR A 88 -15.33 16.09 2.34
CA TYR A 88 -16.07 14.95 1.78
C TYR A 88 -16.09 13.70 2.67
N ASN A 89 -16.07 13.88 4.01
CA ASN A 89 -15.96 12.81 5.00
C ASN A 89 -14.79 11.84 4.76
N GLY A 90 -13.69 12.32 4.15
CA GLY A 90 -12.47 11.58 3.84
C GLY A 90 -12.52 10.74 2.55
N LEU A 91 -13.57 10.87 1.73
CA LEU A 91 -13.59 10.26 0.39
C LEU A 91 -12.44 10.79 -0.49
N ASP A 92 -12.07 12.06 -0.31
CA ASP A 92 -10.97 12.73 -1.01
C ASP A 92 -9.62 12.05 -0.73
N SER A 93 -9.29 11.82 0.55
CA SER A 93 -8.06 11.16 0.97
C SER A 93 -8.08 9.67 0.64
N LEU A 94 -9.23 9.00 0.79
CA LEU A 94 -9.41 7.59 0.45
C LEU A 94 -9.06 7.34 -1.03
N LEU A 95 -9.69 8.08 -1.95
CA LEU A 95 -9.43 7.95 -3.38
C LEU A 95 -8.00 8.34 -3.74
N SER A 96 -7.45 9.39 -3.13
CA SER A 96 -6.06 9.83 -3.35
C SER A 96 -5.04 8.75 -3.00
N ILE A 97 -5.29 7.97 -1.95
CA ILE A 97 -4.39 6.90 -1.48
C ILE A 97 -4.60 5.60 -2.25
N HIS A 98 -5.85 5.22 -2.53
CA HIS A 98 -6.17 3.91 -3.10
C HIS A 98 -5.86 3.86 -4.60
N GLN A 99 -6.10 4.94 -5.34
CA GLN A 99 -6.06 4.97 -6.80
C GLN A 99 -4.64 5.13 -7.37
N MET A 100 -3.69 4.40 -6.80
CA MET A 100 -2.32 4.38 -7.31
C MET A 100 -2.25 3.71 -8.69
N PRO A 101 -1.39 4.21 -9.60
CA PRO A 101 -1.19 3.59 -10.90
C PRO A 101 -0.58 2.19 -10.75
N PRO A 102 -0.79 1.30 -11.74
CA PRO A 102 -0.21 -0.03 -11.74
C PRO A 102 1.32 0.00 -11.64
N GLY A 103 1.85 -0.86 -10.77
CA GLY A 103 3.27 -0.99 -10.49
C GLY A 103 3.78 -0.16 -9.33
N ILE A 104 2.97 0.72 -8.72
CA ILE A 104 3.33 1.50 -7.52
C ILE A 104 2.27 1.30 -6.42
N PRO A 105 2.27 0.16 -5.71
CA PRO A 105 1.30 -0.11 -4.65
C PRO A 105 1.41 0.82 -3.44
N VAL A 106 0.24 1.14 -2.90
CA VAL A 106 0.02 1.54 -1.52
C VAL A 106 -1.05 0.61 -0.95
N LEU A 107 -0.83 0.07 0.24
CA LEU A 107 -1.81 -0.70 1.01
C LEU A 107 -2.72 0.31 1.72
N GLY A 108 -3.82 0.71 1.06
CA GLY A 108 -4.78 1.64 1.61
C GLY A 108 -5.58 1.02 2.74
N MET A 109 -5.77 1.76 3.84
CA MET A 109 -6.67 1.37 4.92
C MET A 109 -7.98 2.17 4.82
N GLY A 110 -9.00 1.77 5.58
CA GLY A 110 -10.18 2.60 5.79
C GLY A 110 -9.85 3.97 6.41
N ILE A 111 -10.79 4.90 6.33
CA ILE A 111 -10.61 6.26 6.86
C ILE A 111 -10.41 6.22 8.36
N ASN A 112 -9.38 6.93 8.84
CA ASN A 112 -9.00 6.96 10.26
C ASN A 112 -8.89 5.55 10.88
N SER A 113 -8.59 4.54 10.05
CA SER A 113 -8.75 3.13 10.43
C SER A 113 -7.87 2.74 11.61
N ASN A 114 -8.33 1.69 12.30
CA ASN A 114 -7.73 1.18 13.50
C ASN A 114 -6.31 0.65 13.27
N TYR A 115 -5.53 0.67 14.34
CA TYR A 115 -4.08 0.46 14.26
C TYR A 115 -3.69 -1.02 14.27
N ASN A 116 -4.64 -1.92 14.59
CA ASN A 116 -4.41 -3.37 14.72
C ASN A 116 -4.16 -4.05 13.36
N GLU A 117 -4.65 -3.51 12.25
CA GLU A 117 -4.32 -4.06 10.92
C GLU A 117 -2.84 -3.81 10.57
N ILE A 118 -2.25 -2.70 11.04
CA ILE A 118 -0.85 -2.35 10.75
C ILE A 118 0.11 -3.42 11.27
N SER A 119 -0.14 -3.96 12.47
CA SER A 119 0.71 -5.00 13.03
C SER A 119 0.62 -6.32 12.27
N LYS A 120 -0.52 -6.63 11.62
CA LYS A 120 -0.61 -7.79 10.72
C LYS A 120 0.39 -7.67 9.58
N ALA A 121 0.52 -6.49 8.96
CA ALA A 121 1.49 -6.25 7.87
C ALA A 121 2.95 -6.38 8.30
N LEU A 122 3.20 -6.41 9.61
CA LEU A 122 4.51 -6.62 10.21
C LEU A 122 4.76 -8.08 10.60
N ARG A 123 3.88 -9.02 10.29
CA ARG A 123 4.13 -10.44 10.56
C ARG A 123 5.09 -11.04 9.53
N LYS A 124 5.66 -12.20 9.86
CA LYS A 124 6.44 -12.99 8.91
C LYS A 124 5.49 -13.87 8.11
N PHE A 125 5.45 -13.66 6.80
CA PHE A 125 4.62 -14.44 5.89
C PHE A 125 5.40 -15.58 5.24
N GLU A 126 4.74 -16.72 5.08
CA GLU A 126 5.31 -17.92 4.48
C GLU A 126 4.87 -18.11 3.02
N SER A 127 3.65 -17.66 2.68
CA SER A 127 3.10 -17.82 1.34
C SER A 127 2.00 -16.81 1.00
N ILE A 128 1.61 -16.79 -0.27
CA ILE A 128 0.52 -15.97 -0.80
C ILE A 128 -0.62 -16.89 -1.26
N ALA A 129 -1.86 -16.50 -0.99
CA ALA A 129 -3.06 -17.13 -1.52
C ALA A 129 -3.87 -16.12 -2.34
N VAL A 130 -4.44 -16.56 -3.46
CA VAL A 130 -5.39 -15.79 -4.27
C VAL A 130 -6.77 -16.39 -4.02
N VAL A 131 -7.67 -15.58 -3.47
CA VAL A 131 -9.07 -15.94 -3.23
C VAL A 131 -9.85 -15.73 -4.53
N GLY A 132 -10.45 -16.81 -5.04
CA GLY A 132 -11.10 -16.82 -6.35
C GLY A 132 -10.10 -16.76 -7.52
N SER A 133 -10.29 -15.80 -8.43
CA SER A 133 -9.43 -15.63 -9.61
C SER A 133 -9.11 -14.16 -9.83
N ASN A 134 -7.84 -13.86 -10.10
CA ASN A 134 -7.43 -12.54 -10.55
C ASN A 134 -6.23 -12.61 -11.50
N GLU A 135 -6.50 -12.61 -12.80
CA GLU A 135 -5.47 -12.82 -13.84
C GLU A 135 -4.29 -11.86 -13.72
N LYS A 136 -4.53 -10.59 -13.38
CA LYS A 136 -3.48 -9.58 -13.25
C LYS A 136 -2.57 -9.86 -12.05
N ALA A 137 -3.14 -10.24 -10.91
CA ALA A 137 -2.35 -10.61 -9.73
C ALA A 137 -1.58 -11.91 -9.99
N GLU A 138 -2.26 -12.94 -10.49
CA GLU A 138 -1.68 -14.24 -10.80
C GLU A 138 -0.54 -14.16 -11.81
N ALA A 139 -0.69 -13.34 -12.86
CA ALA A 139 0.37 -13.12 -13.85
C ALA A 139 1.62 -12.48 -13.22
N LEU A 140 1.44 -11.48 -12.36
CA LEU A 140 2.57 -10.81 -11.70
C LEU A 140 3.26 -11.73 -10.68
N LEU A 141 2.50 -12.54 -9.93
CA LEU A 141 3.09 -13.53 -9.01
C LEU A 141 3.95 -14.54 -9.78
N LYS A 142 3.49 -15.02 -10.94
CA LYS A 142 4.27 -15.90 -11.82
C LYS A 142 5.52 -15.22 -12.38
N GLU A 143 5.42 -13.96 -12.79
CA GLU A 143 6.57 -13.16 -13.27
C GLU A 143 7.67 -13.07 -12.21
N PHE A 144 7.30 -12.94 -10.93
CA PHE A 144 8.24 -12.93 -9.79
C PHE A 144 8.64 -14.32 -9.29
N GLY A 145 8.17 -15.40 -9.92
CA GLY A 145 8.47 -16.78 -9.50
C GLY A 145 7.85 -17.16 -8.16
N ILE A 146 6.78 -16.49 -7.73
CA ILE A 146 6.08 -16.78 -6.48
C ILE A 146 5.17 -18.00 -6.65
N ASN A 147 5.36 -19.00 -5.80
CA ASN A 147 4.39 -20.07 -5.65
C ASN A 147 3.20 -19.58 -4.80
N TYR A 148 2.01 -19.50 -5.38
CA TYR A 148 0.78 -19.09 -4.70
C TYR A 148 -0.26 -20.20 -4.74
N LYS A 149 -1.14 -20.23 -3.73
CA LYS A 149 -2.28 -21.15 -3.68
C LYS A 149 -3.55 -20.44 -4.15
N LYS A 150 -4.46 -21.18 -4.76
CA LYS A 150 -5.85 -20.73 -4.91
C LYS A 150 -6.64 -21.13 -3.67
N ALA A 151 -7.55 -20.27 -3.26
CA ALA A 151 -8.48 -20.51 -2.17
C ALA A 151 -9.86 -20.04 -2.59
N ASP A 152 -10.91 -20.68 -2.09
CA ASP A 152 -12.29 -20.25 -2.34
C ASP A 152 -12.67 -19.10 -1.40
N GLU A 153 -12.12 -19.10 -0.18
CA GLU A 153 -12.37 -18.10 0.85
C GLU A 153 -11.10 -17.77 1.67
N LEU A 154 -11.23 -16.73 2.50
CA LEU A 154 -10.20 -16.34 3.47
C LEU A 154 -10.25 -17.25 4.69
N ASP A 155 -9.14 -17.92 5.01
CA ASP A 155 -8.96 -18.52 6.34
C ASP A 155 -8.62 -17.42 7.35
N LYS A 156 -9.63 -17.01 8.11
CA LYS A 156 -9.55 -15.90 9.06
C LYS A 156 -8.62 -16.17 10.25
N GLU A 157 -8.24 -17.42 10.50
CA GLU A 157 -7.32 -17.77 11.58
C GLU A 157 -5.85 -17.84 11.12
N ASP A 158 -5.60 -17.80 9.81
CA ASP A 158 -4.25 -17.93 9.25
C ASP A 158 -3.48 -16.61 9.27
N GLU A 159 -2.54 -16.51 10.21
CA GLU A 159 -1.66 -15.33 10.36
C GLU A 159 -0.41 -15.34 9.47
N LYS A 160 -0.15 -16.46 8.78
CA LYS A 160 1.10 -16.72 8.06
C LYS A 160 0.98 -16.53 6.55
N LYS A 161 -0.24 -16.36 6.03
CA LYS A 161 -0.50 -16.12 4.61
C LYS A 161 -0.95 -14.69 4.34
N ILE A 162 -0.56 -14.21 3.17
CA ILE A 162 -1.11 -12.99 2.57
C ILE A 162 -2.18 -13.41 1.59
N TYR A 163 -3.40 -12.90 1.78
CA TYR A 163 -4.52 -13.16 0.88
C TYR A 163 -4.72 -11.99 -0.08
N ILE A 164 -4.80 -12.29 -1.37
CA ILE A 164 -5.23 -11.35 -2.39
C ILE A 164 -6.66 -11.74 -2.78
N ALA A 165 -7.61 -10.85 -2.58
CA ALA A 165 -9.04 -11.15 -2.78
C ALA A 165 -9.71 -10.08 -3.62
N ALA A 166 -10.59 -10.48 -4.53
CA ALA A 166 -11.50 -9.54 -5.17
C ALA A 166 -12.60 -9.12 -4.18
N SER A 167 -13.10 -7.90 -4.29
CA SER A 167 -14.27 -7.42 -3.56
C SER A 167 -15.19 -6.68 -4.53
N ASP A 168 -16.47 -7.03 -4.54
CA ASP A 168 -17.50 -6.34 -5.33
C ASP A 168 -18.09 -5.12 -4.60
N LEU A 169 -17.62 -4.85 -3.36
CA LEU A 169 -18.14 -3.80 -2.48
C LEU A 169 -19.66 -3.88 -2.26
N SER A 170 -20.22 -5.08 -2.26
CA SER A 170 -21.64 -5.33 -1.93
C SER A 170 -21.91 -5.41 -0.42
N SER A 171 -20.89 -5.76 0.36
CA SER A 171 -20.98 -5.93 1.81
C SER A 171 -19.64 -5.63 2.49
N ALA A 172 -19.69 -5.43 3.81
CA ALA A 172 -18.50 -5.28 4.63
C ALA A 172 -17.68 -6.58 4.62
N VAL A 173 -16.35 -6.44 4.65
CA VAL A 173 -15.42 -7.57 4.69
C VAL A 173 -14.95 -7.84 6.11
N GLU A 174 -14.71 -9.11 6.43
CA GLU A 174 -14.14 -9.54 7.70
C GLU A 174 -12.83 -10.28 7.45
N THR A 175 -11.76 -9.87 8.14
CA THR A 175 -10.42 -10.45 7.95
C THR A 175 -9.98 -11.38 9.08
N GLY A 176 -10.60 -11.29 10.26
CA GLY A 176 -10.13 -12.00 11.45
C GLY A 176 -8.68 -11.66 11.76
N ASN A 177 -7.83 -12.67 11.87
CA ASN A 177 -6.39 -12.56 12.05
C ASN A 177 -5.61 -12.56 10.73
N ALA A 178 -6.24 -12.87 9.60
CA ALA A 178 -5.55 -12.92 8.32
C ALA A 178 -5.19 -11.52 7.78
N LEU A 179 -4.11 -11.45 7.01
CA LEU A 179 -3.78 -10.28 6.20
C LEU A 179 -4.43 -10.42 4.82
N ALA A 180 -5.38 -9.55 4.51
CA ALA A 180 -6.06 -9.51 3.22
C ALA A 180 -5.82 -8.19 2.49
N ILE A 181 -5.50 -8.30 1.20
CA ILE A 181 -5.38 -7.20 0.25
C ILE A 181 -6.53 -7.33 -0.74
N PHE A 182 -7.50 -6.43 -0.62
CA PHE A 182 -8.71 -6.41 -1.42
C PHE A 182 -8.52 -5.61 -2.70
N ILE A 183 -9.03 -6.17 -3.80
CA ILE A 183 -9.08 -5.57 -5.13
C ILE A 183 -10.54 -5.22 -5.40
N PRO A 184 -10.96 -3.95 -5.21
CA PRO A 184 -12.32 -3.54 -5.46
C PRO A 184 -12.68 -3.59 -6.95
N SER A 185 -13.89 -4.04 -7.26
CA SER A 185 -14.49 -3.97 -8.60
C SER A 185 -15.09 -2.58 -8.85
N ALA A 186 -15.33 -2.25 -10.12
CA ALA A 186 -15.93 -0.97 -10.50
C ALA A 186 -17.46 -0.93 -10.25
N GLU A 187 -18.10 -2.08 -10.04
CA GLU A 187 -19.57 -2.21 -10.02
C GLU A 187 -20.22 -1.41 -8.89
N ASN A 188 -19.69 -1.54 -7.67
CA ASN A 188 -20.16 -0.78 -6.51
C ASN A 188 -19.06 0.11 -5.93
N ALA A 189 -18.24 0.71 -6.78
CA ALA A 189 -17.10 1.53 -6.36
C ALA A 189 -17.48 2.68 -5.41
N GLN A 190 -18.70 3.21 -5.50
CA GLN A 190 -19.25 4.22 -4.60
C GLN A 190 -19.34 3.76 -3.13
N ASN A 191 -19.44 2.45 -2.89
CA ASN A 191 -19.53 1.88 -1.55
C ASN A 191 -18.15 1.71 -0.88
N LEU A 192 -17.05 2.04 -1.58
CA LEU A 192 -15.70 1.92 -1.03
C LEU A 192 -15.58 2.61 0.32
N LEU A 193 -16.13 3.82 0.46
CA LEU A 193 -16.15 4.57 1.72
C LEU A 193 -16.79 3.78 2.88
N GLN A 194 -17.85 3.02 2.58
CA GLN A 194 -18.63 2.31 3.58
C GLN A 194 -18.02 0.95 3.96
N PHE A 195 -17.42 0.24 2.99
CA PHE A 195 -17.03 -1.17 3.17
C PHE A 195 -15.52 -1.42 3.23
N SER A 196 -14.69 -0.38 3.15
CA SER A 196 -13.22 -0.48 3.24
C SER A 196 -12.62 -0.33 4.64
N ASN A 197 -13.43 -0.47 5.70
CA ASN A 197 -12.99 -0.26 7.08
C ASN A 197 -12.09 -1.37 7.65
N LYS A 198 -11.95 -2.52 6.96
CA LYS A 198 -11.14 -3.67 7.38
C LYS A 198 -10.19 -4.12 6.27
N GLY A 199 -9.05 -4.67 6.67
CA GLY A 199 -8.00 -5.12 5.75
C GLY A 199 -7.33 -3.98 4.98
N PHE A 200 -6.60 -4.36 3.93
CA PHE A 200 -5.90 -3.43 3.05
C PHE A 200 -6.52 -3.42 1.66
N TRP A 201 -6.42 -2.30 0.97
CA TRP A 201 -7.11 -2.06 -0.29
C TRP A 201 -6.15 -1.45 -1.31
N VAL A 202 -6.34 -1.83 -2.56
CA VAL A 202 -5.70 -1.18 -3.71
C VAL A 202 -6.76 -0.55 -4.60
N GLY A 203 -6.33 0.18 -5.63
CA GLY A 203 -7.25 0.81 -6.57
C GLY A 203 -8.08 -0.19 -7.37
N LEU A 204 -9.14 0.33 -8.01
CA LEU A 204 -10.11 -0.45 -8.78
C LEU A 204 -9.42 -1.38 -9.78
N ASN A 205 -9.79 -2.67 -9.74
CA ASN A 205 -9.29 -3.72 -10.64
C ASN A 205 -7.75 -3.82 -10.70
N ASN A 206 -7.04 -3.36 -9.67
CA ASN A 206 -5.59 -3.25 -9.65
C ASN A 206 -4.90 -4.47 -9.02
N GLY A 207 -5.14 -5.64 -9.60
CA GLY A 207 -4.51 -6.89 -9.16
C GLY A 207 -2.97 -6.87 -9.23
N LYS A 208 -2.39 -6.06 -10.12
CA LYS A 208 -0.94 -5.85 -10.18
C LYS A 208 -0.41 -5.21 -8.90
N ASN A 209 -1.05 -4.14 -8.40
CA ASN A 209 -0.63 -3.53 -7.14
C ASN A 209 -0.89 -4.45 -5.95
N ALA A 210 -1.97 -5.22 -5.94
CA ALA A 210 -2.21 -6.18 -4.86
C ALA A 210 -1.10 -7.26 -4.80
N ALA A 211 -0.76 -7.86 -5.94
CA ALA A 211 0.34 -8.82 -6.01
C ALA A 211 1.69 -8.20 -5.66
N LEU A 212 1.97 -6.99 -6.15
CA LEU A 212 3.23 -6.32 -5.85
C LEU A 212 3.35 -5.97 -4.36
N ALA A 213 2.28 -5.48 -3.74
CA ALA A 213 2.23 -5.24 -2.30
C ALA A 213 2.42 -6.52 -1.49
N ALA A 214 1.79 -7.64 -1.90
CA ALA A 214 1.99 -8.93 -1.28
C ALA A 214 3.45 -9.41 -1.37
N ILE A 215 4.09 -9.22 -2.53
CA ILE A 215 5.51 -9.54 -2.72
C ILE A 215 6.38 -8.67 -1.81
N GLN A 216 6.10 -7.36 -1.70
CA GLN A 216 6.82 -6.46 -0.81
C GLN A 216 6.70 -6.89 0.66
N LEU A 217 5.51 -7.32 1.11
CA LEU A 217 5.29 -7.82 2.47
C LEU A 217 6.00 -9.16 2.72
N LEU A 218 6.00 -10.05 1.72
CA LEU A 218 6.69 -11.34 1.77
C LEU A 218 8.22 -11.17 1.80
N ASN A 219 8.74 -10.05 1.30
CA ASN A 219 10.15 -9.73 1.18
C ASN A 219 10.81 -9.27 2.50
N SER A 220 10.43 -9.86 3.63
CA SER A 220 10.98 -9.49 4.94
C SER A 220 12.49 -9.78 5.09
N ASP A 221 13.04 -10.66 4.25
CA ASP A 221 14.45 -11.07 4.21
C ASP A 221 15.25 -10.42 3.07
N GLY A 222 14.63 -9.55 2.27
CA GLY A 222 15.27 -8.86 1.14
C GLY A 222 15.50 -9.70 -0.11
N ARG A 223 15.02 -10.97 -0.15
CA ARG A 223 15.26 -11.89 -1.28
C ARG A 223 14.76 -11.38 -2.65
N PHE A 224 13.80 -10.45 -2.67
CA PHE A 224 13.21 -9.85 -3.86
C PHE A 224 13.66 -8.41 -4.13
N ASP A 225 14.61 -7.85 -3.37
CA ASP A 225 15.02 -6.44 -3.51
C ASP A 225 15.46 -6.07 -4.94
N ASN A 226 16.28 -6.93 -5.54
CA ASN A 226 16.76 -6.75 -6.91
C ASN A 226 15.64 -6.86 -7.94
N ALA A 227 14.74 -7.84 -7.77
CA ALA A 227 13.61 -8.05 -8.67
C ALA A 227 12.61 -6.88 -8.61
N LEU A 228 12.28 -6.43 -7.40
CA LEU A 228 11.42 -5.26 -7.18
C LEU A 228 12.03 -4.00 -7.79
N SER A 229 13.32 -3.75 -7.54
CA SER A 229 14.04 -2.59 -8.08
C SER A 229 14.09 -2.62 -9.61
N ALA A 230 14.37 -3.79 -10.21
CA ALA A 230 14.38 -3.96 -11.66
C ALA A 230 13.00 -3.71 -12.27
N TYR A 231 11.93 -4.24 -11.66
CA TYR A 231 10.55 -4.02 -12.08
C TYR A 231 10.18 -2.53 -12.07
N ARG A 232 10.52 -1.79 -10.99
CA ARG A 232 10.32 -0.33 -10.94
C ARG A 232 11.14 0.42 -11.98
N GLY A 233 12.40 -0.01 -12.19
CA GLY A 233 13.29 0.57 -13.19
C GLY A 233 12.77 0.44 -14.62
N GLN A 234 12.14 -0.69 -14.96
CA GLN A 234 11.50 -0.89 -16.27
C GLN A 234 10.32 0.07 -16.47
N ALA A 235 9.45 0.23 -15.47
CA ALA A 235 8.34 1.17 -15.54
C ALA A 235 8.83 2.61 -15.74
N LYS A 236 9.87 3.02 -15.00
CA LYS A 236 10.52 4.33 -15.16
C LYS A 236 11.07 4.54 -16.57
N ARG A 237 11.80 3.57 -17.12
CA ARG A 237 12.38 3.67 -18.48
C ARG A 237 11.31 3.90 -19.55
N LYS A 238 10.20 3.17 -19.48
CA LYS A 238 9.08 3.33 -20.43
C LYS A 238 8.52 4.75 -20.44
N VAL A 239 8.40 5.39 -19.27
CA VAL A 239 7.93 6.79 -19.17
C VAL A 239 8.93 7.75 -19.79
N LEU A 240 10.23 7.59 -19.51
CA LEU A 240 11.28 8.46 -20.06
C LEU A 240 11.42 8.31 -21.59
N GLU A 241 11.30 7.09 -22.10
CA GLU A 241 11.31 6.82 -23.55
C GLU A 241 10.10 7.47 -24.24
N ALA A 242 8.92 7.42 -23.62
CA ALA A 242 7.72 8.09 -24.14
C ALA A 242 7.89 9.62 -24.20
N ASP A 243 8.42 10.22 -23.13
CA ASP A 243 8.68 11.67 -23.05
C ASP A 243 9.70 12.14 -24.11
N ALA A 244 10.80 11.38 -24.28
CA ALA A 244 11.82 11.68 -25.29
C ALA A 244 11.28 11.56 -26.72
N ASN A 245 10.39 10.59 -26.98
CA ASN A 245 9.78 10.41 -28.29
C ASN A 245 8.78 11.54 -28.63
N GLU A 246 8.03 12.01 -27.64
CA GLU A 246 7.07 13.11 -27.86
C GLU A 246 7.79 14.44 -28.06
N SER A 247 8.86 14.71 -27.30
CA SER A 247 9.71 15.89 -27.50
C SER A 247 10.25 15.97 -28.94
N LYS A 248 10.73 14.85 -29.49
CA LYS A 248 11.20 14.77 -30.89
C LYS A 248 10.10 15.03 -31.91
N ARG A 249 8.84 14.64 -31.63
CA ARG A 249 7.72 14.89 -32.56
C ARG A 249 7.36 16.37 -32.62
N MET A 250 7.40 17.06 -31.47
CA MET A 250 7.09 18.49 -31.38
C MET A 250 8.17 19.36 -32.03
N GLU A 251 9.44 18.95 -32.02
CA GLU A 251 10.52 19.69 -32.70
C GLU A 251 10.45 19.64 -34.24
N VAL A 252 9.70 18.69 -34.81
CA VAL A 252 9.56 18.49 -36.26
C VAL A 252 8.32 19.17 -36.84
N GLN A 253 7.46 19.77 -35.99
CA GLN A 253 6.29 20.58 -36.39
C GLN A 253 6.60 22.07 -36.38
#